data_AF-A0A267GDG0-F1
#
_entry.id   AF-A0A267GDG0-F1
#
_cell.length_a   1.000
_cell.length_b   1.000
_cell.length_c   1.000
_cell.angle_alpha   90.00
_cell.angle_beta   90.00
_cell.angle_gamma   90.00
#
_symmetry.space_group_name_H-M   'P 1'
#
loop_
_entity.id
_entity.type
_entity.pdbx_description
1 polymer ?
#
loop_
_entity_poly.entity_id
_entity_poly.type
_entity_poly.pdbx_seq_one_letter_code
_entity_poly.pdbx_strand_id
1 'polypeptide(L)'
;MQARLSGFIGLSPSHALAYAQEDFAHFKKVYTVLLYGTENDLPGEEAYKRFRLIPSARVIPVDSASHLHYVERPDIVNDIIIDALKALED
;
A
#
# COMPACT_ATOMS: atom_id res chain seq x y z
N MET A 1 1.32 -2.16 -27.37
CA MET A 1 2.02 -2.87 -26.29
C MET A 1 1.47 -2.33 -24.97
N GLN A 2 0.68 -3.10 -24.23
CA GLN A 2 0.19 -2.65 -22.90
C GLN A 2 1.37 -2.64 -21.94
N ALA A 3 1.60 -1.51 -21.25
CA ALA A 3 2.60 -1.45 -20.19
C ALA A 3 2.18 -2.42 -19.07
N ARG A 4 3.09 -3.31 -18.69
CA ARG A 4 2.89 -4.23 -17.57
C ARG A 4 3.56 -3.62 -16.35
N LEU A 5 2.79 -3.42 -15.27
CA LEU A 5 3.31 -2.92 -14.02
C LEU A 5 4.15 -4.01 -13.34
N SER A 6 5.40 -3.68 -13.00
CA SER A 6 6.27 -4.55 -12.19
C SER A 6 5.87 -4.53 -10.72
N GLY A 7 5.40 -3.38 -10.23
CA GLY A 7 4.94 -3.22 -8.86
C GLY A 7 4.01 -2.02 -8.66
N PHE A 8 3.41 -1.95 -7.49
CA PHE A 8 2.56 -0.86 -7.03
C PHE A 8 2.88 -0.54 -5.56
N ILE A 9 3.23 0.71 -5.28
CA ILE A 9 3.45 1.21 -3.92
C ILE A 9 2.39 2.29 -3.66
N GLY A 10 1.45 2.03 -2.76
CA GLY A 10 0.41 2.99 -2.37
C GLY A 10 0.69 3.60 -0.99
N LEU A 11 0.67 4.92 -0.91
CA LEU A 11 0.75 5.70 0.33
C LEU A 11 -0.62 6.27 0.63
N SER A 12 -1.25 5.86 1.73
CA SER A 12 -2.61 6.31 2.08
C SER A 12 -3.69 6.21 0.99
N PRO A 13 -3.77 5.14 0.17
CA PRO A 13 -4.86 5.00 -0.80
C PRO A 13 -6.22 4.87 -0.11
N SER A 14 -7.10 5.84 -0.32
CA SER A 14 -8.36 5.99 0.43
C SER A 14 -9.60 5.39 -0.25
N HIS A 15 -9.54 5.10 -1.55
CA HIS A 15 -10.72 4.76 -2.35
C HIS A 15 -10.96 3.25 -2.50
N ALA A 16 -10.36 2.41 -1.65
CA ALA A 16 -10.55 0.95 -1.71
C ALA A 16 -12.02 0.55 -1.56
N LEU A 17 -12.78 1.32 -0.78
CA LEU A 17 -14.21 1.06 -0.52
C LEU A 17 -15.11 1.31 -1.74
N ALA A 18 -14.59 1.95 -2.79
CA ALA A 18 -15.33 2.13 -4.05
C ALA A 18 -15.30 0.89 -4.95
N TYR A 19 -14.49 -0.12 -4.62
CA TYR A 19 -14.31 -1.33 -5.42
C TYR A 19 -14.96 -2.54 -4.74
N ALA A 20 -15.42 -3.48 -5.57
CA ALA A 20 -15.95 -4.75 -5.09
C ALA A 20 -14.80 -5.63 -4.57
N GLN A 21 -15.11 -6.57 -3.68
CA GLN A 21 -14.08 -7.45 -3.11
C GLN A 21 -13.38 -8.29 -4.20
N GLU A 22 -14.14 -8.68 -5.22
CA GLU A 22 -13.69 -9.47 -6.36
C GLU A 22 -12.64 -8.72 -7.19
N ASP A 23 -12.71 -7.38 -7.23
CA ASP A 23 -11.78 -6.53 -7.96
C ASP A 23 -10.34 -6.69 -7.45
N PHE A 24 -10.17 -6.89 -6.14
CA PHE A 24 -8.86 -7.08 -5.50
C PHE A 24 -8.21 -8.43 -5.85
N ALA A 25 -9.01 -9.45 -6.16
CA ALA A 25 -8.52 -10.77 -6.51
C ALA A 25 -7.78 -10.81 -7.85
N HIS A 26 -7.91 -9.78 -8.69
CA HIS A 26 -7.22 -9.67 -9.97
C HIS A 26 -5.73 -9.27 -9.82
N PHE A 27 -5.34 -8.70 -8.68
CA PHE A 27 -3.98 -8.21 -8.41
C PHE A 27 -3.02 -9.32 -7.92
N LYS A 28 -2.95 -10.45 -8.63
CA LYS A 28 -2.13 -11.61 -8.20
C LYS A 28 -0.66 -11.53 -8.58
N LYS A 29 -0.32 -10.73 -9.60
CA LYS A 29 1.00 -10.77 -10.27
C LYS A 29 1.81 -9.49 -10.12
N VAL A 30 1.26 -8.47 -9.47
CA VAL A 30 1.91 -7.18 -9.29
C VAL A 30 2.43 -7.14 -7.86
N TYR A 31 3.73 -6.96 -7.68
CA TYR A 31 4.31 -6.80 -6.34
C TYR A 31 3.71 -5.54 -5.70
N THR A 32 2.98 -5.72 -4.60
CA THR A 32 2.16 -4.64 -4.04
C THR A 32 2.58 -4.34 -2.61
N VAL A 33 2.87 -3.08 -2.32
CA VAL A 33 3.19 -2.58 -0.97
C VAL A 33 2.28 -1.40 -0.67
N LEU A 34 1.65 -1.41 0.49
CA LEU A 34 0.66 -0.40 0.88
C LEU A 34 0.96 0.07 2.29
N LEU A 35 1.15 1.38 2.46
CA LEU A 35 1.53 2.00 3.72
C LEU A 35 0.38 2.84 4.26
N TYR A 36 0.29 2.93 5.59
CA TYR A 36 -0.73 3.75 6.28
C TYR A 36 -0.31 4.24 7.63
N GLY A 37 -0.83 5.39 8.04
CA GLY A 37 -0.61 5.89 9.40
C GLY A 37 -1.52 5.22 10.42
N THR A 38 -1.02 4.93 11.62
CA THR A 38 -1.83 4.35 12.70
C THR A 38 -2.65 5.37 13.48
N GLU A 39 -2.39 6.67 13.34
CA GLU A 39 -2.98 7.75 14.13
C GLU A 39 -3.97 8.59 13.32
N ASN A 40 -5.24 8.63 13.73
CA ASN A 40 -6.26 9.47 13.08
C ASN A 40 -6.46 9.24 11.56
N ASP A 41 -6.07 8.08 11.01
CA ASP A 41 -6.27 7.71 9.60
C ASP A 41 -7.41 6.68 9.45
N LEU A 42 -8.60 7.04 9.95
CA LEU A 42 -9.80 6.18 9.87
C LEU A 42 -10.16 5.75 8.43
N PRO A 43 -10.09 6.64 7.41
CA PRO A 43 -10.31 6.24 6.02
C PRO A 43 -9.25 5.25 5.54
N GLY A 44 -8.01 5.42 6.01
CA GLY A 44 -6.94 4.47 5.82
C GLY A 44 -7.31 3.10 6.39
N GLU A 45 -7.51 3.00 7.70
CA GLU A 45 -7.68 1.71 8.40
C GLU A 45 -8.71 0.78 7.73
N GLU A 46 -9.88 1.30 7.35
CA GLU A 46 -10.92 0.54 6.66
C GLU A 46 -10.55 0.18 5.21
N ALA A 47 -9.91 1.10 4.48
CA ALA A 47 -9.39 0.81 3.15
C ALA A 47 -8.32 -0.31 3.20
N TYR A 48 -7.48 -0.35 4.24
CA TYR A 48 -6.45 -1.38 4.41
C TYR A 48 -6.99 -2.76 4.69
N LYS A 49 -8.13 -2.88 5.39
CA LYS A 49 -8.82 -4.17 5.53
C LYS A 49 -9.21 -4.74 4.17
N ARG A 50 -9.63 -3.90 3.22
CA ARG A 50 -9.91 -4.31 1.82
C ARG A 50 -8.64 -4.68 1.08
N PHE A 51 -7.58 -3.90 1.22
CA PHE A 51 -6.32 -4.17 0.51
C PHE A 51 -5.63 -5.46 0.92
N ARG A 52 -5.85 -5.96 2.15
CA ARG A 52 -5.39 -7.30 2.56
C ARG A 52 -5.99 -8.43 1.72
N LEU A 53 -7.05 -8.17 0.95
CA LEU A 53 -7.66 -9.13 0.03
C LEU A 53 -6.88 -9.26 -1.28
N ILE A 54 -5.93 -8.35 -1.56
CA ILE A 54 -4.97 -8.49 -2.64
C ILE A 54 -3.95 -9.57 -2.23
N PRO A 55 -3.88 -10.73 -2.91
CA PRO A 55 -3.04 -11.84 -2.44
C PRO A 55 -1.53 -11.53 -2.43
N SER A 56 -1.09 -10.59 -3.25
CA SER A 56 0.31 -10.17 -3.39
C SER A 56 0.67 -8.96 -2.53
N ALA A 57 -0.29 -8.38 -1.79
CA ALA A 57 -0.08 -7.14 -1.08
C ALA A 57 0.58 -7.34 0.29
N ARG A 58 1.59 -6.51 0.55
CA ARG A 58 2.14 -6.26 1.89
C ARG A 58 1.56 -4.96 2.40
N VAL A 59 0.71 -5.05 3.42
CA VAL A 59 0.11 -3.88 4.07
C VAL A 59 0.91 -3.57 5.33
N ILE A 60 1.54 -2.40 5.38
CA ILE A 60 2.50 -2.00 6.42
C ILE A 60 1.94 -0.78 7.17
N PRO A 61 1.63 -0.91 8.48
CA PRO A 61 1.34 0.25 9.33
C PRO A 61 2.62 1.06 9.57
N VAL A 62 2.47 2.37 9.62
CA VAL A 62 3.49 3.35 10.00
C VAL A 62 3.07 3.93 11.34
N ASP A 63 3.71 3.45 12.39
CA ASP A 63 3.36 3.80 13.76
C ASP A 63 3.61 5.29 14.04
N SER A 64 2.74 5.85 14.88
CA SER A 64 2.81 7.25 15.33
C SER A 64 2.77 8.27 14.17
N ALA A 65 1.99 7.94 13.13
CA ALA A 65 1.81 8.78 11.95
C ALA A 65 0.36 8.78 11.48
N SER A 66 -0.05 9.86 10.83
CA SER A 66 -1.38 10.06 10.28
C SER A 66 -1.47 9.71 8.79
N HIS A 67 -2.55 10.14 8.13
CA HIS A 67 -2.70 10.05 6.68
C HIS A 67 -1.50 10.62 5.90
N LEU A 68 -0.79 11.60 6.47
CA LEU A 68 0.42 12.19 5.87
C LEU A 68 1.70 11.50 6.38
N HIS A 69 1.66 10.18 6.62
CA HIS A 69 2.77 9.42 7.20
C HIS A 69 4.10 9.56 6.44
N TYR A 70 4.07 9.83 5.14
CA TYR A 70 5.25 10.08 4.31
C TYR A 70 5.89 11.45 4.55
N VAL A 71 5.16 12.41 5.13
CA VAL A 71 5.69 13.70 5.59
C VAL A 71 6.17 13.61 7.03
N GLU A 72 5.42 12.90 7.88
CA GLU A 72 5.68 12.83 9.32
C GLU A 72 6.80 11.85 9.67
N ARG A 73 6.88 10.72 8.96
CA ARG A 73 7.87 9.64 9.15
C ARG A 73 8.61 9.31 7.84
N PRO A 74 9.30 10.30 7.23
CA PRO A 74 9.96 10.09 5.95
C PRO A 74 11.11 9.08 6.05
N ASP A 75 11.73 8.95 7.23
CA ASP A 75 12.73 7.93 7.55
C ASP A 75 12.19 6.52 7.29
N ILE A 76 11.09 6.16 7.97
CA ILE A 76 10.48 4.83 7.87
C ILE A 76 9.94 4.59 6.45
N VAL A 77 9.23 5.58 5.91
CA VAL A 77 8.56 5.42 4.61
C VAL A 77 9.58 5.23 3.49
N ASN A 78 10.67 6.00 3.49
CA ASN A 78 11.70 5.86 2.47
C ASN A 78 12.43 4.53 2.56
N ASP A 79 12.74 4.04 3.78
CA ASP A 79 13.36 2.72 3.96
C ASP A 79 12.48 1.62 3.36
N ILE A 80 11.16 1.64 3.64
CA ILE A 80 10.21 0.69 3.07
C ILE A 80 10.15 0.78 1.54
N ILE A 81 10.12 1.99 0.99
CA ILE A 81 10.09 2.19 -0.47
C ILE A 81 11.37 1.64 -1.11
N ILE A 82 12.53 1.94 -0.54
CA ILE A 82 13.82 1.48 -1.05
C ILE A 82 13.89 -0.05 -1.03
N ASP A 83 13.49 -0.68 0.07
CA ASP A 83 13.46 -2.14 0.17
C ASP A 83 12.47 -2.77 -0.81
N ALA A 84 11.31 -2.15 -1.00
CA ALA A 84 10.33 -2.58 -1.99
C ALA A 84 10.86 -2.48 -3.42
N LEU A 85 11.63 -1.44 -3.74
CA LEU A 85 12.24 -1.26 -5.06
C LEU A 85 13.36 -2.26 -5.31
N LYS A 86 14.22 -2.54 -4.33
CA LYS A 86 15.26 -3.57 -4.45
C LYS A 86 14.66 -4.96 -4.73
N ALA A 87 13.57 -5.30 -4.05
CA ALA A 87 12.88 -6.57 -4.25
C ALA A 87 12.24 -6.74 -5.65
N LEU A 88 12.16 -5.67 -6.46
CA LEU A 88 11.70 -5.73 -7.85
C LEU A 88 12.85 -5.95 -8.86
N GLU A 89 14.10 -5.76 -8.43
CA GLU A 89 15.28 -5.93 -9.27
C GLU A 89 15.81 -7.39 -9.27
N ASP A 90 15.49 -8.14 -8.21
CA ASP A 90 15.79 -9.57 -8.03
C ASP A 90 14.80 -10.51 -8.76
#